data_AF-W6P542-F1
#
_entry.id   AF-W6P542-F1
#
_cell.length_a   1.000
_cell.length_b   1.000
_cell.length_c   1.000
_cell.angle_alpha   90.00
_cell.angle_beta   90.00
_cell.angle_gamma   90.00
#
_symmetry.space_group_name_H-M   'P 1'
#
loop_
_entity.id
_entity.type
_entity.pdbx_description
1 polymer ?
#
loop_
_entity_poly.entity_id
_entity_poly.type
_entity_poly.pdbx_seq_one_letter_code
_entity_poly.pdbx_strand_id
1 'polypeptide(L)'
;MSYYIIGLLLSLMSWACSDDVETGREEIPVETDGGYLFAHMTNANYGKLYYAASRDGVNWETLNKGRIINSAYIGHPDICQGHDGAFYMIAVNPLALWRSEDLVTWTSAPLDEMIFNRSNAQGFYTTYYWGAPKMFYDKDSGQYIISWHACNDPDKDDWDSMRTLYVLTKDFETYTEPQKLFNFTGADENMAIIDAIIRKVNGVYYAILKDERDPAVAPETGKTVRIATSSNLTGPYTNPGAPVTPNDMMREAPIFIERPNHSGWFIYAESYAAKPYGYHLFQSTSMDGPWKERTFSGPNVKDGTDRPGARHGCIVKVNETVYQALLKAYKK
;
A
#
# COMPACT_ATOMS: atom_id res chain seq x y z
N MET A 1 -7.53 -59.93 -66.98
CA MET A 1 -6.29 -59.18 -67.25
C MET A 1 -6.25 -58.00 -66.32
N SER A 2 -5.12 -57.84 -65.61
CA SER A 2 -4.81 -56.80 -64.63
C SER A 2 -5.16 -55.39 -65.12
N TYR A 3 -5.47 -54.47 -64.19
CA TYR A 3 -4.50 -53.50 -63.66
C TYR A 3 -5.12 -52.72 -62.48
N TYR A 4 -4.26 -52.50 -61.48
CA TYR A 4 -4.49 -51.73 -60.24
C TYR A 4 -4.71 -50.24 -60.53
N ILE A 5 -5.60 -49.59 -59.78
CA ILE A 5 -5.45 -48.19 -59.39
C ILE A 5 -5.73 -48.07 -57.89
N ILE A 6 -4.68 -47.68 -57.17
CA ILE A 6 -4.65 -47.34 -55.74
C ILE A 6 -5.14 -45.90 -55.62
N GLY A 7 -6.21 -45.67 -54.86
CA GLY A 7 -6.70 -44.35 -54.48
C GLY A 7 -6.59 -44.16 -52.97
N LEU A 8 -5.65 -43.29 -52.58
CA LEU A 8 -5.38 -42.85 -51.20
C LEU A 8 -6.65 -42.33 -50.50
N LEU A 9 -6.99 -42.90 -49.34
CA LEU A 9 -7.83 -42.27 -48.34
C LEU A 9 -6.92 -41.54 -47.33
N LEU A 10 -6.88 -40.21 -47.41
CA LEU A 10 -6.32 -39.38 -46.34
C LEU A 10 -7.30 -39.35 -45.16
N SER A 11 -6.96 -40.04 -44.08
CA SER A 11 -7.58 -39.83 -42.77
C SER A 11 -6.95 -38.60 -42.11
N LEU A 12 -7.68 -37.48 -42.08
CA LEU A 12 -7.36 -36.35 -41.21
C LEU A 12 -7.65 -36.76 -39.76
N MET A 13 -6.62 -37.19 -39.03
CA MET A 13 -6.64 -37.24 -37.58
C MET A 13 -6.46 -35.81 -37.06
N SER A 14 -7.57 -35.15 -36.70
CA SER A 14 -7.54 -33.97 -35.85
C SER A 14 -7.17 -34.41 -34.43
N TRP A 15 -5.89 -34.26 -34.07
CA TRP A 15 -5.48 -34.25 -32.66
C TRP A 15 -6.05 -32.98 -32.02
N ALA A 16 -7.12 -33.15 -31.26
CA ALA A 16 -7.52 -32.19 -30.25
C ALA A 16 -6.58 -32.37 -29.04
N CYS A 17 -5.56 -31.53 -28.93
CA CYS A 17 -4.92 -31.26 -27.64
C CYS A 17 -5.64 -30.04 -27.06
N SER A 18 -6.71 -30.29 -26.30
CA SER A 18 -7.17 -29.32 -25.30
C SER A 18 -6.22 -29.46 -24.11
N ASP A 19 -5.13 -28.71 -24.13
CA ASP A 19 -4.40 -28.41 -22.90
C ASP A 19 -5.24 -27.36 -22.14
N ASP A 20 -6.37 -27.80 -21.58
CA ASP A 20 -7.00 -27.11 -20.47
C ASP A 20 -6.07 -27.31 -19.28
N VAL A 21 -5.04 -26.46 -19.20
CA VAL A 21 -4.29 -26.25 -17.96
C VAL A 21 -5.28 -25.61 -17.00
N GLU A 22 -5.96 -26.46 -16.22
CA GLU A 22 -6.50 -26.09 -14.93
C GLU A 22 -5.32 -25.54 -14.12
N THR A 23 -5.07 -24.23 -14.22
CA THR A 23 -4.20 -23.52 -13.30
C THR A 23 -4.93 -23.56 -11.96
N GLY A 24 -4.69 -24.62 -11.19
CA GLY A 24 -5.16 -24.72 -9.81
C GLY A 24 -4.79 -23.42 -9.10
N ARG A 25 -5.79 -22.69 -8.60
CA ARG A 25 -5.52 -21.49 -7.79
C ARG A 25 -4.63 -21.95 -6.64
N GLU A 26 -3.40 -21.43 -6.58
CA GLU A 26 -2.48 -21.65 -5.47
C GLU A 26 -3.25 -21.44 -4.16
N GLU A 27 -3.40 -22.47 -3.33
CA GLU A 27 -3.98 -22.29 -2.00
C GLU A 27 -3.01 -21.44 -1.17
N ILE A 28 -3.51 -20.31 -0.64
CA ILE A 28 -2.72 -19.48 0.27
C ILE A 28 -2.91 -20.03 1.69
N PRO A 29 -1.83 -20.31 2.43
CA PRO A 29 -1.94 -20.71 3.83
C PRO A 29 -2.63 -19.64 4.67
N VAL A 30 -3.15 -20.03 5.83
CA VAL A 30 -3.73 -19.10 6.81
C VAL A 30 -2.78 -18.93 7.99
N GLU A 31 -2.73 -17.73 8.56
CA GLU A 31 -2.12 -17.47 9.85
C GLU A 31 -2.88 -18.21 10.96
N THR A 32 -2.16 -18.95 11.80
CA THR A 32 -2.74 -19.70 12.94
C THR A 32 -2.58 -18.99 14.28
N ASP A 33 -1.68 -18.01 14.37
CA ASP A 33 -1.39 -17.21 15.57
C ASP A 33 -1.48 -15.72 15.23
N GLY A 34 -2.71 -15.25 15.01
CA GLY A 34 -3.00 -13.90 14.54
C GLY A 34 -3.47 -13.82 13.10
N GLY A 35 -3.41 -12.61 12.55
CA GLY A 35 -3.93 -12.35 11.21
C GLY A 35 -3.62 -10.94 10.76
N TYR A 36 -4.43 -10.43 9.85
CA TYR A 36 -4.24 -9.13 9.24
C TYR A 36 -5.46 -8.26 9.48
N LEU A 37 -5.22 -6.99 9.81
CA LEU A 37 -6.21 -5.93 9.80
C LEU A 37 -5.97 -5.05 8.58
N PHE A 38 -6.98 -4.90 7.73
CA PHE A 38 -7.03 -3.88 6.69
C PHE A 38 -7.75 -2.66 7.26
N ALA A 39 -7.01 -1.60 7.54
CA ALA A 39 -7.54 -0.28 7.86
C ALA A 39 -7.61 0.56 6.59
N HIS A 40 -8.81 0.99 6.20
CA HIS A 40 -9.02 1.62 4.90
C HIS A 40 -10.09 2.71 4.97
N MET A 41 -10.18 3.47 3.89
CA MET A 41 -11.26 4.42 3.64
C MET A 41 -12.25 3.87 2.61
N THR A 42 -13.30 4.64 2.32
CA THR A 42 -14.25 4.36 1.24
C THR A 42 -14.40 5.59 0.36
N ASN A 43 -14.96 5.42 -0.83
CA ASN A 43 -15.15 6.54 -1.75
C ASN A 43 -16.20 7.52 -1.23
N ALA A 44 -17.30 7.04 -0.65
CA ALA A 44 -18.34 7.90 -0.06
C ALA A 44 -17.88 8.66 1.18
N ASN A 45 -16.95 8.09 1.96
CA ASN A 45 -16.48 8.65 3.22
C ASN A 45 -14.96 8.71 3.24
N TYR A 46 -14.40 9.47 2.30
CA TYR A 46 -12.97 9.67 2.20
C TYR A 46 -12.45 10.35 3.49
N GLY A 47 -11.35 9.84 4.03
CA GLY A 47 -10.79 10.22 5.32
C GLY A 47 -11.31 9.41 6.52
N LYS A 48 -12.35 8.58 6.37
CA LYS A 48 -12.93 7.83 7.51
C LYS A 48 -12.38 6.42 7.62
N LEU A 49 -12.24 5.95 8.86
CA LEU A 49 -11.65 4.65 9.18
C LEU A 49 -12.68 3.52 9.11
N TYR A 50 -12.40 2.53 8.27
CA TYR A 50 -13.12 1.27 8.13
C TYR A 50 -12.15 0.11 8.32
N TYR A 51 -12.66 -1.03 8.80
CA TYR A 51 -11.85 -2.22 9.03
C TYR A 51 -12.37 -3.44 8.28
N ALA A 52 -11.43 -4.29 7.90
CA ALA A 52 -11.66 -5.68 7.57
C ALA A 52 -10.55 -6.56 8.16
N ALA A 53 -10.87 -7.83 8.43
CA ALA A 53 -9.92 -8.79 8.97
C ALA A 53 -9.70 -9.95 7.99
N SER A 54 -8.51 -10.54 8.01
CA SER A 54 -8.18 -11.72 7.24
C SER A 54 -7.18 -12.60 7.98
N ARG A 55 -7.21 -13.91 7.69
CA ARG A 55 -6.19 -14.87 8.12
C ARG A 55 -5.15 -15.14 7.05
N ASP A 56 -5.45 -14.90 5.78
CA ASP A 56 -4.58 -15.23 4.65
C ASP A 56 -4.10 -13.99 3.87
N GLY A 57 -4.66 -12.81 4.19
CA GLY A 57 -4.37 -11.61 3.44
C GLY A 57 -4.84 -11.69 1.98
N VAL A 58 -5.89 -12.46 1.68
CA VAL A 58 -6.53 -12.58 0.35
C VAL A 58 -8.06 -12.63 0.47
N ASN A 59 -8.58 -13.25 1.52
CA ASN A 59 -10.00 -13.32 1.83
C ASN A 59 -10.30 -12.40 3.01
N TRP A 60 -10.98 -11.28 2.75
CA TRP A 60 -11.25 -10.24 3.73
C TRP A 60 -12.69 -10.27 4.21
N GLU A 61 -12.85 -10.34 5.53
CA GLU A 61 -14.13 -10.16 6.21
C GLU A 61 -14.29 -8.70 6.62
N THR A 62 -15.25 -8.00 6.03
CA THR A 62 -15.59 -6.63 6.43
C THR A 62 -16.11 -6.60 7.86
N LEU A 63 -15.50 -5.74 8.69
CA LEU A 63 -15.87 -5.59 10.09
C LEU A 63 -16.87 -4.45 10.30
N ASN A 64 -17.48 -4.42 11.48
CA ASN A 64 -18.44 -3.41 11.96
C ASN A 64 -19.64 -3.17 11.02
N LYS A 65 -20.01 -4.21 10.24
CA LYS A 65 -21.08 -4.13 9.22
C LYS A 65 -20.80 -3.07 8.14
N GLY A 66 -19.52 -2.80 7.85
CA GLY A 66 -19.11 -1.78 6.89
C GLY A 66 -19.39 -0.35 7.37
N ARG A 67 -19.43 -0.12 8.69
CA ARG A 67 -19.60 1.21 9.28
C ARG A 67 -18.28 1.76 9.81
N ILE A 68 -18.20 3.08 9.86
CA ILE A 68 -17.07 3.83 10.40
C ILE A 68 -16.71 3.31 11.80
N ILE A 69 -15.43 3.06 12.04
CA ILE A 69 -14.89 2.55 13.31
C ILE A 69 -14.88 3.64 14.37
N ASN A 70 -14.34 4.81 14.02
CA ASN A 70 -14.31 5.97 14.89
C ASN A 70 -14.62 7.23 14.06
N SER A 71 -15.73 7.90 14.38
CA SER A 71 -16.18 9.09 13.64
C SER A 71 -15.29 10.31 13.83
N ALA A 72 -14.51 10.36 14.92
CA ALA A 72 -13.58 11.45 15.19
C ALA A 72 -12.31 11.38 14.33
N TYR A 73 -11.96 10.20 13.81
CA TYR A 73 -10.81 10.07 12.91
C TYR A 73 -11.13 10.71 11.56
N ILE A 74 -10.18 11.49 11.06
CA ILE A 74 -10.11 11.95 9.67
C ILE A 74 -8.65 11.79 9.24
N GLY A 75 -8.38 11.04 8.18
CA GLY A 75 -7.04 10.87 7.61
C GLY A 75 -6.91 9.64 6.72
N HIS A 76 -5.72 9.47 6.16
CA HIS A 76 -5.32 8.29 5.41
C HIS A 76 -4.70 7.27 6.39
N PRO A 77 -5.37 6.15 6.69
CA PRO A 77 -4.85 5.21 7.69
C PRO A 77 -3.52 4.62 7.25
N ASP A 78 -2.47 4.82 8.04
CA ASP A 78 -1.21 4.07 7.98
C ASP A 78 -0.78 3.75 9.42
N ILE A 79 -1.03 2.51 9.83
CA ILE A 79 -0.86 2.04 11.20
C ILE A 79 0.53 1.45 11.37
N CYS A 80 1.29 2.01 12.30
CA CYS A 80 2.62 1.55 12.69
C CYS A 80 2.58 0.97 14.10
N GLN A 81 3.05 -0.27 14.29
CA GLN A 81 3.30 -0.78 15.65
C GLN A 81 4.63 -0.21 16.16
N GLY A 82 4.58 0.44 17.32
CA GLY A 82 5.68 1.19 17.90
C GLY A 82 6.58 0.38 18.83
N HIS A 83 7.53 1.09 19.45
CA HIS A 83 8.56 0.53 20.35
C HIS A 83 7.98 -0.13 21.61
N ASP A 84 6.80 0.31 22.05
CA ASP A 84 6.10 -0.15 23.25
C ASP A 84 5.05 -1.24 22.94
N GLY A 85 4.94 -1.65 21.68
CA GLY A 85 3.94 -2.62 21.21
C GLY A 85 2.57 -2.01 20.89
N ALA A 86 2.35 -0.72 21.20
CA ALA A 86 1.13 -0.02 20.82
C ALA A 86 1.13 0.32 19.32
N PHE A 87 -0.05 0.62 18.81
CA PHE A 87 -0.29 1.00 17.42
C PHE A 87 -0.50 2.50 17.31
N TYR A 88 0.14 3.11 16.32
CA TYR A 88 0.13 4.54 16.07
C TYR A 88 -0.33 4.85 14.66
N MET A 89 -1.06 5.95 14.47
CA MET A 89 -1.36 6.52 13.16
C MET A 89 -1.58 8.03 13.28
N ILE A 90 -1.54 8.75 12.17
CA ILE A 90 -1.77 10.20 12.13
C ILE A 90 -3.18 10.47 11.61
N ALA A 91 -3.92 11.32 12.33
CA ALA A 91 -5.11 11.99 11.81
C ALA A 91 -4.71 13.36 11.26
N VAL A 92 -5.42 13.80 10.23
CA VAL A 92 -5.10 15.00 9.42
C VAL A 92 -6.06 16.15 9.70
N ASN A 93 -7.17 15.90 10.41
CA ASN A 93 -8.15 16.93 10.76
C ASN A 93 -8.93 16.58 12.04
N PRO A 94 -8.61 17.21 13.19
CA PRO A 94 -7.39 18.00 13.41
C PRO A 94 -6.13 17.14 13.31
N LEU A 95 -4.96 17.75 13.11
CA LEU A 95 -3.69 17.04 13.09
C LEU A 95 -3.40 16.45 14.48
N ALA A 96 -3.32 15.12 14.56
CA ALA A 96 -3.18 14.42 15.84
C ALA A 96 -2.52 13.06 15.69
N LEU A 97 -1.75 12.66 16.70
CA LEU A 97 -1.24 11.31 16.87
C LEU A 97 -2.32 10.48 17.54
N TRP A 98 -2.71 9.39 16.90
CA TRP A 98 -3.63 8.39 17.44
C TRP A 98 -2.85 7.20 17.95
N ARG A 99 -3.22 6.69 19.13
CA ARG A 99 -2.59 5.55 19.79
C ARG A 99 -3.64 4.52 20.22
N SER A 100 -3.33 3.24 20.08
CA SER A 100 -4.16 2.13 20.55
C SER A 100 -3.32 0.94 20.99
N GLU A 101 -3.72 0.25 22.05
CA GLU A 101 -3.08 -1.02 22.47
C GLU A 101 -3.65 -2.23 21.72
N ASP A 102 -4.87 -2.13 21.21
CA ASP A 102 -5.69 -3.26 20.77
C ASP A 102 -6.37 -3.06 19.41
N LEU A 103 -6.12 -1.93 18.75
CA LEU A 103 -6.75 -1.46 17.50
C LEU A 103 -8.27 -1.23 17.62
N VAL A 104 -8.87 -1.41 18.80
CA VAL A 104 -10.29 -1.23 19.08
C VAL A 104 -10.53 0.13 19.74
N THR A 105 -9.78 0.42 20.80
CA THR A 105 -9.90 1.65 21.57
C THR A 105 -8.75 2.59 21.20
N TRP A 106 -9.11 3.78 20.73
CA TRP A 106 -8.14 4.79 20.33
C TRP A 106 -8.16 5.98 21.29
N THR A 107 -6.98 6.46 21.64
CA THR A 107 -6.76 7.78 22.21
C THR A 107 -6.02 8.65 21.21
N SER A 108 -6.06 9.97 21.39
CA SER A 108 -5.36 10.89 20.50
C SER A 108 -4.75 12.05 21.27
N ALA A 109 -3.59 12.51 20.81
CA ALA A 109 -2.94 13.74 21.26
C ALA A 109 -2.73 14.68 20.07
N PRO A 110 -2.97 16.00 20.20
CA PRO A 110 -2.69 16.96 19.13
C PRO A 110 -1.22 16.91 18.70
N LEU A 111 -0.98 17.14 17.41
CA LEU A 111 0.36 17.33 16.86
C LEU A 111 0.51 18.77 16.37
N ASP A 112 1.70 19.33 16.51
CA ASP A 112 2.02 20.66 15.99
C ASP A 112 2.18 20.60 14.46
N GLU A 113 1.44 21.44 13.75
CA GLU A 113 1.54 21.60 12.29
C GLU A 113 2.96 21.99 11.84
N MET A 114 3.75 22.60 12.72
CA MET A 114 5.15 22.93 12.47
C MET A 114 6.03 21.72 12.25
N ILE A 115 5.61 20.51 12.63
CA ILE A 115 6.31 19.27 12.26
C ILE A 115 6.45 19.17 10.72
N PHE A 116 5.39 19.55 10.00
CA PHE A 116 5.34 19.53 8.54
C PHE A 116 5.75 20.89 7.95
N ASN A 117 5.18 21.98 8.46
CA ASN A 117 5.30 23.32 7.86
C ASN A 117 6.72 23.92 7.90
N ARG A 118 7.64 23.38 8.72
CA ARG A 118 9.07 23.77 8.64
C ARG A 118 9.68 23.51 7.26
N SER A 119 9.11 22.61 6.45
CA SER A 119 9.56 22.37 5.08
C SER A 119 9.37 23.57 4.15
N ASN A 120 8.47 24.50 4.48
CA ASN A 120 8.19 25.69 3.66
C ASN A 120 9.44 26.56 3.49
N ALA A 121 10.31 26.62 4.51
CA ALA A 121 11.59 27.35 4.44
C ALA A 121 12.57 26.74 3.42
N GLN A 122 12.33 25.51 2.98
CA GLN A 122 13.11 24.77 1.98
C GLN A 122 12.43 24.77 0.60
N GLY A 123 11.30 25.48 0.44
CA GLY A 123 10.53 25.52 -0.80
C GLY A 123 9.68 24.27 -1.07
N PHE A 124 9.34 23.52 -0.02
CA PHE A 124 8.40 22.39 -0.11
C PHE A 124 7.19 22.62 0.78
N TYR A 125 6.00 22.52 0.20
CA TYR A 125 4.74 22.87 0.84
C TYR A 125 3.85 21.64 0.92
N THR A 126 3.36 21.37 2.12
CA THR A 126 2.49 20.22 2.38
C THR A 126 1.12 20.45 1.74
N THR A 127 0.60 19.43 1.04
CA THR A 127 -0.66 19.52 0.31
C THR A 127 -1.85 19.08 1.17
N TYR A 128 -3.02 18.91 0.53
CA TYR A 128 -4.24 18.48 1.21
C TYR A 128 -4.03 17.18 2.04
N TYR A 129 -4.77 17.07 3.16
CA TYR A 129 -4.62 16.00 4.14
C TYR A 129 -3.17 15.74 4.57
N TRP A 130 -2.38 16.80 4.74
CA TRP A 130 -0.99 16.74 5.19
C TRP A 130 -0.08 15.85 4.33
N GLY A 131 -0.39 15.69 3.03
CA GLY A 131 0.40 14.86 2.14
C GLY A 131 0.32 13.35 2.46
N ALA A 132 -0.85 12.90 2.96
CA ALA A 132 -1.14 11.52 3.35
C ALA A 132 0.01 10.86 4.16
N PRO A 133 0.27 11.32 5.41
CA PRO A 133 1.42 10.87 6.19
C PRO A 133 1.50 9.35 6.32
N LYS A 134 2.71 8.81 6.19
CA LYS A 134 3.07 7.40 6.40
C LYS A 134 4.07 7.28 7.54
N MET A 135 4.01 6.19 8.30
CA MET A 135 4.83 5.97 9.48
C MET A 135 5.49 4.59 9.44
N PHE A 136 6.75 4.53 9.87
CA PHE A 136 7.46 3.28 10.09
C PHE A 136 8.38 3.39 11.31
N TYR A 137 8.30 2.41 12.20
CA TYR A 137 9.20 2.29 13.35
C TYR A 137 10.38 1.38 12.99
N ASP A 138 11.58 1.96 12.97
CA ASP A 138 12.82 1.21 12.77
C ASP A 138 13.39 0.75 14.11
N LYS A 139 13.37 -0.57 14.31
CA LYS A 139 13.85 -1.22 15.54
C LYS A 139 15.36 -1.05 15.75
N ASP A 140 16.16 -0.96 14.69
CA ASP A 140 17.62 -0.89 14.82
C ASP A 140 18.07 0.46 15.39
N SER A 141 17.48 1.56 14.91
CA SER A 141 17.78 2.90 15.40
C SER A 141 16.87 3.35 16.56
N GLY A 142 15.77 2.64 16.80
CA GLY A 142 14.75 2.98 17.78
C GLY A 142 14.01 4.28 17.44
N GLN A 143 13.86 4.59 16.15
CA GLN A 143 13.25 5.82 15.66
C GLN A 143 12.03 5.53 14.81
N TYR A 144 11.06 6.43 14.84
CA TYR A 144 10.01 6.54 13.86
C TYR A 144 10.48 7.43 12.71
N ILE A 145 10.25 7.00 11.48
CA ILE A 145 10.18 7.88 10.33
C ILE A 145 8.71 8.23 10.06
N ILE A 146 8.42 9.52 9.93
CA ILE A 146 7.14 10.03 9.44
C ILE A 146 7.43 10.69 8.11
N SER A 147 6.78 10.22 7.05
CA SER A 147 6.97 10.71 5.68
C SER A 147 5.66 11.19 5.08
N TRP A 148 5.73 12.17 4.19
CA TRP A 148 4.58 12.74 3.49
C TRP A 148 4.99 13.28 2.13
N HIS A 149 4.04 13.52 1.24
CA HIS A 149 4.30 14.21 -0.02
C HIS A 149 4.04 15.71 0.09
N ALA A 150 4.90 16.50 -0.56
CA ALA A 150 4.83 17.95 -0.61
C ALA A 150 5.20 18.42 -2.03
N CYS A 151 4.62 19.54 -2.47
CA CYS A 151 4.90 20.16 -3.76
C CYS A 151 5.82 21.39 -3.62
N ASN A 152 6.27 21.96 -4.73
CA ASN A 152 7.06 23.18 -4.77
C ASN A 152 6.22 24.45 -4.90
N ASP A 153 4.98 24.35 -5.40
CA ASP A 153 4.04 25.48 -5.53
C ASP A 153 2.70 25.16 -4.84
N PRO A 154 2.39 25.76 -3.67
CA PRO A 154 1.16 25.48 -2.93
C PRO A 154 -0.07 26.18 -3.52
N ASP A 155 0.12 27.15 -4.43
CA ASP A 155 -0.96 27.93 -5.04
C ASP A 155 -1.53 27.26 -6.30
N LYS A 156 -1.01 26.08 -6.65
CA LYS A 156 -1.43 25.28 -7.81
C LYS A 156 -1.62 23.81 -7.43
N ASP A 157 -2.35 23.10 -8.29
CA ASP A 157 -2.45 21.64 -8.23
C ASP A 157 -1.18 20.99 -8.81
N ASP A 158 -0.07 21.17 -8.10
CA ASP A 158 1.29 20.87 -8.56
C ASP A 158 1.70 19.42 -8.25
N TRP A 159 1.10 18.47 -8.99
CA TRP A 159 1.40 17.04 -8.87
C TRP A 159 2.78 16.66 -9.43
N ASP A 160 3.27 17.38 -10.44
CA ASP A 160 4.52 17.06 -11.13
C ASP A 160 5.77 17.34 -10.26
N SER A 161 5.67 18.25 -9.30
CA SER A 161 6.77 18.56 -8.38
C SER A 161 6.76 17.75 -7.09
N MET A 162 5.77 16.86 -6.88
CA MET A 162 5.63 16.12 -5.63
C MET A 162 6.92 15.42 -5.22
N ARG A 163 7.39 15.67 -4.01
CA ARG A 163 8.53 15.00 -3.38
C ARG A 163 8.11 14.40 -2.05
N THR A 164 8.73 13.27 -1.69
CA THR A 164 8.58 12.70 -0.36
C THR A 164 9.55 13.36 0.61
N LEU A 165 8.99 13.99 1.64
CA LEU A 165 9.72 14.50 2.79
C LEU A 165 9.61 13.54 3.96
N TYR A 166 10.50 13.67 4.94
CA TYR A 166 10.41 12.97 6.20
C TYR A 166 10.95 13.77 7.39
N VAL A 167 10.50 13.39 8.57
CA VAL A 167 11.11 13.70 9.87
C VAL A 167 11.35 12.42 10.66
N LEU A 168 12.30 12.47 11.58
CA LEU A 168 12.53 11.43 12.57
C LEU A 168 12.10 11.89 13.96
N THR A 169 11.59 10.95 14.75
CA THR A 169 11.28 11.14 16.16
C THR A 169 11.49 9.83 16.93
N LYS A 170 11.70 9.90 18.24
CA LYS A 170 11.73 8.74 19.14
C LYS A 170 10.51 8.68 20.06
N ASP A 171 9.91 9.83 20.33
CA ASP A 171 8.95 10.06 21.41
C ASP A 171 7.66 10.77 20.96
N PHE A 172 7.59 11.21 19.70
CA PHE A 172 6.52 12.06 19.15
C PHE A 172 6.40 13.45 19.80
N GLU A 173 7.45 13.89 20.50
CA GLU A 173 7.56 15.22 21.09
C GLU A 173 8.66 16.03 20.38
N THR A 174 9.80 15.40 20.15
CA THR A 174 10.94 16.00 19.45
C THR A 174 11.07 15.44 18.04
N TYR A 175 11.21 16.33 17.07
CA TYR A 175 11.29 16.00 15.64
C TYR A 175 12.53 16.63 15.02
N THR A 176 13.15 15.92 14.08
CA THR A 176 14.20 16.52 13.24
C THR A 176 13.63 17.59 12.32
N GLU A 177 14.51 18.31 11.62
CA GLU A 177 14.08 19.13 10.50
C GLU A 177 13.58 18.24 9.34
N PRO A 178 12.54 18.68 8.58
CA PRO A 178 12.11 17.99 7.37
C PRO A 178 13.25 17.85 6.36
N GLN A 179 13.40 16.68 5.76
CA GLN A 179 14.40 16.42 4.71
C GLN A 179 13.73 15.68 3.53
N LYS A 180 14.25 15.88 2.31
CA LYS A 180 13.87 15.03 1.16
C LYS A 180 14.36 13.60 1.38
N LEU A 181 13.48 12.61 1.22
CA LEU A 181 13.83 11.21 1.41
C LEU A 181 14.62 10.61 0.24
N PHE A 182 14.30 11.06 -0.98
CA PHE A 182 14.88 10.52 -2.20
C PHE A 182 15.77 11.54 -2.90
N ASN A 183 16.93 11.06 -3.35
CA ASN A 183 17.86 11.78 -4.19
C ASN A 183 18.20 10.91 -5.40
N PHE A 184 17.17 10.55 -6.17
CA PHE A 184 17.32 9.76 -7.40
C PHE A 184 18.10 10.54 -8.45
N THR A 185 18.58 9.84 -9.47
CA THR A 185 19.45 10.42 -10.51
C THR A 185 18.96 10.05 -11.92
N GLY A 186 19.47 10.74 -12.95
CA GLY A 186 19.15 10.44 -14.34
C GLY A 186 17.66 10.64 -14.64
N ALA A 187 17.04 9.68 -15.33
CA ALA A 187 15.63 9.77 -15.72
C ALA A 187 14.64 9.88 -14.54
N ASP A 188 15.05 9.50 -13.33
CA ASP A 188 14.23 9.57 -12.12
C ASP A 188 14.59 10.76 -11.21
N GLU A 189 15.56 11.61 -11.57
CA GLU A 189 16.06 12.73 -10.73
C GLU A 189 14.93 13.65 -10.23
N ASN A 190 13.95 13.91 -11.09
CA ASN A 190 12.80 14.75 -10.80
C ASN A 190 11.49 13.97 -10.77
N MET A 191 11.55 12.66 -10.50
CA MET A 191 10.35 11.84 -10.40
C MET A 191 9.38 12.42 -9.36
N ALA A 192 8.14 12.64 -9.77
CA ALA A 192 7.04 12.98 -8.89
C ALA A 192 6.68 11.75 -8.04
N ILE A 193 6.60 11.90 -6.72
CA ILE A 193 6.41 10.77 -5.80
C ILE A 193 5.33 11.09 -4.79
N ILE A 194 4.34 10.20 -4.70
CA ILE A 194 3.37 10.18 -3.60
C ILE A 194 3.26 8.78 -3.00
N ASP A 195 2.59 8.70 -1.85
CA ASP A 195 2.28 7.44 -1.14
C ASP A 195 3.47 6.49 -0.92
N ALA A 196 4.66 7.04 -0.67
CA ALA A 196 5.83 6.24 -0.34
C ALA A 196 5.70 5.62 1.07
N ILE A 197 5.72 4.30 1.14
CA ILE A 197 5.83 3.55 2.40
C ILE A 197 7.23 2.94 2.53
N ILE A 198 7.77 2.94 3.75
CA ILE A 198 9.04 2.29 4.07
C ILE A 198 8.78 1.00 4.83
N ARG A 199 9.44 -0.08 4.40
CA ARG A 199 9.38 -1.41 5.04
C ARG A 199 10.78 -2.00 5.09
N LYS A 200 11.06 -2.78 6.13
CA LYS A 200 12.35 -3.45 6.29
C LYS A 200 12.18 -4.95 6.18
N VAL A 201 12.91 -5.57 5.26
CA VAL A 201 12.87 -7.02 5.01
C VAL A 201 14.31 -7.52 4.98
N ASN A 202 14.64 -8.49 5.83
CA ASN A 202 15.97 -9.12 5.88
C ASN A 202 17.14 -8.12 5.94
N GLY A 203 16.98 -7.04 6.72
CA GLY A 203 18.01 -6.00 6.89
C GLY A 203 18.06 -4.94 5.79
N VAL A 204 17.27 -5.07 4.72
CA VAL A 204 17.19 -4.10 3.62
C VAL A 204 15.93 -3.24 3.79
N TYR A 205 16.06 -1.93 3.57
CA TYR A 205 14.93 -1.00 3.53
C TYR A 205 14.40 -0.92 2.11
N TYR A 206 13.09 -1.04 1.98
CA TYR A 206 12.34 -0.93 0.74
C TYR A 206 11.42 0.27 0.84
N ALA A 207 11.55 1.18 -0.12
CA ALA A 207 10.58 2.21 -0.39
C ALA A 207 9.64 1.72 -1.50
N ILE A 208 8.38 1.55 -1.17
CA ILE A 208 7.33 1.16 -2.13
C ILE A 208 6.48 2.39 -2.35
N LEU A 209 6.46 2.90 -3.58
CA LEU A 209 6.01 4.25 -3.88
C LEU A 209 5.23 4.33 -5.17
N LYS A 210 4.40 5.36 -5.30
CA LYS A 210 3.75 5.72 -6.57
C LYS A 210 4.68 6.63 -7.37
N ASP A 211 4.90 6.28 -8.63
CA ASP A 211 5.43 7.20 -9.63
C ASP A 211 4.29 8.10 -10.12
N GLU A 212 4.23 9.34 -9.64
CA GLU A 212 3.12 10.26 -9.92
C GLU A 212 3.27 10.96 -11.29
N ARG A 213 4.34 10.69 -12.04
CA ARG A 213 4.53 11.33 -13.36
C ARG A 213 3.39 10.98 -14.32
N ASP A 214 3.06 11.94 -15.17
CA ASP A 214 2.18 11.70 -16.31
C ASP A 214 2.80 10.62 -17.24
N PRO A 215 2.02 9.65 -17.75
CA PRO A 215 2.52 8.67 -18.71
C PRO A 215 3.12 9.28 -19.98
N ALA A 216 2.77 10.50 -20.38
CA ALA A 216 3.43 11.21 -21.47
C ALA A 216 4.89 11.60 -21.13
N VAL A 217 5.19 11.83 -19.85
CA VAL A 217 6.54 12.15 -19.35
C VAL A 217 7.35 10.87 -19.08
N ALA A 218 6.70 9.84 -18.53
CA ALA A 218 7.31 8.54 -18.25
C ALA A 218 6.44 7.38 -18.79
N PRO A 219 6.48 7.09 -20.11
CA PRO A 219 5.58 6.12 -20.74
C PRO A 219 5.63 4.71 -20.14
N GLU A 220 6.77 4.29 -19.62
CA GLU A 220 6.96 2.95 -19.09
C GLU A 220 6.56 2.82 -17.61
N THR A 221 6.49 3.93 -16.85
CA THR A 221 6.40 3.86 -15.39
C THR A 221 5.44 4.85 -14.73
N GLY A 222 5.02 5.91 -15.43
CA GLY A 222 4.11 6.92 -14.88
C GLY A 222 2.80 6.30 -14.39
N LYS A 223 2.33 6.72 -13.23
CA LYS A 223 1.15 6.19 -12.53
C LYS A 223 1.23 4.69 -12.20
N THR A 224 2.42 4.16 -11.94
CA THR A 224 2.63 2.79 -11.44
C THR A 224 3.20 2.78 -10.03
N VAL A 225 3.14 1.62 -9.37
CA VAL A 225 3.89 1.37 -8.13
C VAL A 225 5.28 0.83 -8.47
N ARG A 226 6.32 1.40 -7.85
CA ARG A 226 7.72 0.99 -8.03
C ARG A 226 8.39 0.78 -6.66
N ILE A 227 9.54 0.11 -6.68
CA ILE A 227 10.33 -0.21 -5.49
C ILE A 227 11.74 0.36 -5.63
N ALA A 228 12.19 1.08 -4.60
CA ALA A 228 13.58 1.47 -4.40
C ALA A 228 14.14 0.83 -3.12
N THR A 229 15.45 0.62 -3.04
CA THR A 229 16.08 -0.08 -1.91
C THR A 229 17.17 0.76 -1.26
N SER A 230 17.46 0.50 0.02
CA SER A 230 18.54 1.14 0.77
C SER A 230 19.06 0.21 1.86
N SER A 231 20.33 0.38 2.25
CA SER A 231 20.89 -0.24 3.46
C SER A 231 20.59 0.55 4.74
N ASN A 232 20.07 1.78 4.63
CA ASN A 232 19.72 2.63 5.77
C ASN A 232 18.29 3.18 5.65
N LEU A 233 17.67 3.46 6.80
CA LEU A 233 16.30 3.98 6.91
C LEU A 233 16.04 5.21 6.03
N THR A 234 16.97 6.15 6.01
CA THR A 234 16.84 7.44 5.32
C THR A 234 17.65 7.52 4.02
N GLY A 235 18.08 6.38 3.49
CA GLY A 235 18.84 6.32 2.24
C GLY A 235 20.38 6.40 2.40
N PRO A 236 21.11 6.63 1.29
CA PRO A 236 20.57 6.87 -0.04
C PRO A 236 19.82 5.65 -0.58
N TYR A 237 18.64 5.90 -1.15
CA TYR A 237 17.89 4.87 -1.87
C TYR A 237 18.40 4.75 -3.31
N THR A 238 18.39 3.54 -3.86
CA THR A 238 18.60 3.31 -5.29
C THR A 238 17.54 4.05 -6.11
N ASN A 239 17.81 4.31 -7.39
CA ASN A 239 16.70 4.59 -8.30
C ASN A 239 15.67 3.43 -8.24
N PRO A 240 14.37 3.73 -8.38
CA PRO A 240 13.34 2.71 -8.38
C PRO A 240 13.51 1.73 -9.56
N GLY A 241 13.22 0.45 -9.33
CA GLY A 241 13.26 -0.58 -10.36
C GLY A 241 12.11 -0.47 -11.39
N ALA A 242 11.91 -1.53 -12.16
CA ALA A 242 10.76 -1.67 -13.04
C ALA A 242 9.43 -1.62 -12.24
N PRO A 243 8.30 -1.26 -12.89
CA PRO A 243 7.00 -1.28 -12.25
C PRO A 243 6.64 -2.63 -11.61
N VAL A 244 6.13 -2.59 -10.39
CA VAL A 244 5.46 -3.72 -9.73
C VAL A 244 4.12 -3.99 -10.39
N THR A 245 3.45 -2.91 -10.80
CA THR A 245 2.10 -2.95 -11.38
C THR A 245 2.16 -2.61 -12.87
N PRO A 246 1.26 -3.19 -13.70
CA PRO A 246 1.09 -2.75 -15.07
C PRO A 246 0.77 -1.25 -15.18
N ASN A 247 1.22 -0.61 -16.26
CA ASN A 247 0.87 0.77 -16.60
C ASN A 247 -0.45 0.84 -17.38
N ASP A 248 -1.55 0.47 -16.73
CA ASP A 248 -2.88 0.34 -17.37
C ASP A 248 -4.02 1.00 -16.62
N MET A 249 -3.87 1.17 -15.30
CA MET A 249 -4.99 1.49 -14.41
C MET A 249 -4.67 2.56 -13.37
N MET A 250 -3.61 3.35 -13.59
CA MET A 250 -3.20 4.47 -12.75
C MET A 250 -3.16 4.07 -11.26
N ARG A 251 -2.12 3.33 -10.87
CA ARG A 251 -2.02 2.67 -9.57
C ARG A 251 -1.52 3.62 -8.50
N GLU A 252 -2.05 3.54 -7.29
CA GLU A 252 -1.64 4.37 -6.14
C GLU A 252 -1.77 3.65 -4.79
N ALA A 253 -1.50 4.39 -3.70
CA ALA A 253 -1.67 3.94 -2.32
C ALA A 253 -1.14 2.52 -2.04
N PRO A 254 0.14 2.22 -2.34
CA PRO A 254 0.66 0.87 -2.14
C PRO A 254 0.57 0.42 -0.68
N ILE A 255 0.17 -0.83 -0.48
CA ILE A 255 0.21 -1.51 0.82
C ILE A 255 1.09 -2.74 0.69
N PHE A 256 1.95 -2.99 1.66
CA PHE A 256 2.87 -4.14 1.66
C PHE A 256 2.70 -5.00 2.90
N ILE A 257 2.57 -6.32 2.68
CA ILE A 257 2.54 -7.31 3.76
C ILE A 257 3.33 -8.57 3.40
N GLU A 258 3.86 -9.23 4.44
CA GLU A 258 4.36 -10.59 4.35
C GLU A 258 3.19 -11.58 4.22
N ARG A 259 3.34 -12.57 3.35
CA ARG A 259 2.39 -13.67 3.20
C ARG A 259 2.46 -14.63 4.38
N PRO A 260 1.38 -15.37 4.66
CA PRO A 260 1.38 -16.44 5.64
C PRO A 260 2.53 -17.43 5.44
N ASN A 261 3.02 -17.97 6.56
CA ASN A 261 4.12 -18.95 6.62
C ASN A 261 5.42 -18.49 5.93
N HIS A 262 5.70 -17.19 5.89
CA HIS A 262 6.89 -16.63 5.23
C HIS A 262 7.01 -17.03 3.74
N SER A 263 5.87 -17.24 3.08
CA SER A 263 5.80 -17.73 1.69
C SER A 263 6.05 -16.65 0.63
N GLY A 264 6.43 -15.44 1.05
CA GLY A 264 6.70 -14.30 0.17
C GLY A 264 5.94 -13.05 0.61
N TRP A 265 5.54 -12.25 -0.37
CA TRP A 265 5.06 -10.89 -0.18
C TRP A 265 3.83 -10.59 -1.01
N PHE A 266 3.01 -9.69 -0.48
CA PHE A 266 1.88 -9.09 -1.18
C PHE A 266 2.06 -7.57 -1.25
N ILE A 267 1.79 -7.02 -2.42
CA ILE A 267 1.60 -5.59 -2.64
C ILE A 267 0.18 -5.38 -3.14
N TYR A 268 -0.59 -4.57 -2.41
CA TYR A 268 -1.85 -4.05 -2.91
C TYR A 268 -1.61 -2.68 -3.53
N ALA A 269 -2.25 -2.39 -4.67
CA ALA A 269 -2.22 -1.08 -5.29
C ALA A 269 -3.63 -0.70 -5.78
N GLU A 270 -4.04 0.52 -5.47
CA GLU A 270 -5.36 1.02 -5.79
C GLU A 270 -5.44 1.51 -7.24
N SER A 271 -6.44 1.09 -8.01
CA SER A 271 -6.84 1.81 -9.22
C SER A 271 -7.85 2.89 -8.86
N TYR A 272 -7.43 4.16 -8.98
CA TYR A 272 -8.26 5.30 -8.59
C TYR A 272 -9.04 5.92 -9.76
N ALA A 273 -8.60 5.69 -11.00
CA ALA A 273 -9.09 6.35 -12.20
C ALA A 273 -9.50 5.40 -13.35
N ALA A 274 -9.25 4.09 -13.23
CA ALA A 274 -9.64 3.09 -14.22
C ALA A 274 -10.44 1.95 -13.60
N LYS A 275 -11.22 1.23 -14.41
CA LYS A 275 -11.94 0.04 -13.95
C LYS A 275 -11.07 -1.22 -14.11
N PRO A 276 -11.21 -2.22 -13.22
CA PRO A 276 -12.03 -2.17 -12.01
C PRO A 276 -11.40 -1.26 -10.93
N TYR A 277 -12.21 -0.41 -10.30
CA TYR A 277 -11.73 0.51 -9.27
C TYR A 277 -11.39 -0.22 -7.97
N GLY A 278 -10.54 0.41 -7.14
CA GLY A 278 -10.16 -0.11 -5.83
C GLY A 278 -8.86 -0.89 -5.87
N TYR A 279 -8.54 -1.60 -4.80
CA TYR A 279 -7.28 -2.33 -4.70
C TYR A 279 -7.22 -3.53 -5.64
N HIS A 280 -6.02 -3.77 -6.17
CA HIS A 280 -5.58 -4.99 -6.85
C HIS A 280 -4.40 -5.57 -6.08
N LEU A 281 -4.25 -6.89 -6.11
CA LEU A 281 -3.23 -7.61 -5.35
C LEU A 281 -2.16 -8.17 -6.30
N PHE A 282 -0.91 -7.93 -5.95
CA PHE A 282 0.28 -8.46 -6.61
C PHE A 282 1.08 -9.29 -5.62
N GLN A 283 1.60 -10.43 -6.06
CA GLN A 283 2.35 -11.34 -5.21
C GLN A 283 3.72 -11.71 -5.79
N SER A 284 4.66 -11.98 -4.90
CA SER A 284 5.97 -12.51 -5.25
C SER A 284 6.54 -13.35 -4.11
N THR A 285 7.39 -14.31 -4.40
CA THR A 285 8.18 -15.05 -3.39
C THR A 285 9.48 -14.34 -3.03
N SER A 286 9.85 -13.28 -3.76
CA SER A 286 11.05 -12.45 -3.55
C SER A 286 10.73 -10.97 -3.69
N MET A 287 11.44 -10.11 -2.97
CA MET A 287 11.34 -8.66 -3.16
C MET A 287 11.81 -8.20 -4.54
N ASP A 288 12.67 -8.97 -5.19
CA ASP A 288 13.15 -8.72 -6.56
C ASP A 288 12.09 -9.06 -7.64
N GLY A 289 10.96 -9.62 -7.24
CA GLY A 289 9.94 -10.13 -8.15
C GLY A 289 10.24 -11.55 -8.68
N PRO A 290 9.59 -11.96 -9.78
CA PRO A 290 8.57 -11.21 -10.51
C PRO A 290 7.29 -11.04 -9.69
N TRP A 291 6.66 -9.87 -9.80
CA TRP A 291 5.36 -9.59 -9.21
C TRP A 291 4.24 -10.00 -10.16
N LYS A 292 3.31 -10.82 -9.69
CA LYS A 292 2.19 -11.33 -10.48
C LYS A 292 0.87 -10.91 -9.87
N GLU A 293 -0.04 -10.41 -10.69
CA GLU A 293 -1.39 -10.07 -10.23
C GLU A 293 -2.15 -11.33 -9.80
N ARG A 294 -2.95 -11.20 -8.74
CA ARG A 294 -3.82 -12.22 -8.17
C ARG A 294 -5.13 -11.57 -7.74
N THR A 295 -6.23 -12.32 -7.89
CA THR A 295 -7.52 -11.95 -7.33
C THR A 295 -7.56 -12.14 -5.81
N PHE A 296 -8.23 -11.24 -5.11
CA PHE A 296 -8.57 -11.32 -3.69
C PHE A 296 -10.06 -10.99 -3.51
N SER A 297 -10.61 -11.24 -2.33
CA SER A 297 -12.04 -11.05 -2.03
C SER A 297 -12.22 -10.08 -0.85
N GLY A 298 -13.09 -9.09 -1.04
CA GLY A 298 -13.35 -8.04 -0.05
C GLY A 298 -12.17 -7.07 0.10
N PRO A 299 -12.23 -6.09 1.02
CA PRO A 299 -13.39 -5.77 1.85
C PRO A 299 -14.58 -5.24 1.03
N ASN A 300 -15.77 -5.67 1.39
CA ASN A 300 -17.02 -5.37 0.69
C ASN A 300 -17.81 -4.30 1.45
N VAL A 301 -17.54 -3.02 1.20
CA VAL A 301 -18.34 -1.92 1.74
C VAL A 301 -19.23 -1.36 0.64
N LYS A 302 -20.56 -1.53 0.81
CA LYS A 302 -21.57 -0.92 -0.06
C LYS A 302 -21.76 0.54 0.36
N ASP A 303 -20.91 1.41 -0.16
CA ASP A 303 -20.89 2.83 0.23
C ASP A 303 -21.83 3.72 -0.59
N GLY A 304 -22.58 3.13 -1.53
CA GLY A 304 -23.57 3.83 -2.36
C GLY A 304 -22.97 4.58 -3.54
N THR A 305 -21.66 4.44 -3.79
CA THR A 305 -20.99 5.01 -4.97
C THR A 305 -20.82 3.98 -6.09
N ASP A 306 -20.38 4.45 -7.26
CA ASP A 306 -19.96 3.60 -8.38
C ASP A 306 -18.53 3.04 -8.21
N ARG A 307 -17.89 3.33 -7.07
CA ARG A 307 -16.55 2.86 -6.66
C ARG A 307 -16.57 2.23 -5.26
N PRO A 308 -17.42 1.22 -5.00
CA PRO A 308 -17.53 0.61 -3.67
C PRO A 308 -16.28 -0.20 -3.33
N GLY A 309 -15.94 -0.25 -2.04
CA GLY A 309 -14.81 -1.03 -1.53
C GLY A 309 -13.77 -0.19 -0.79
N ALA A 310 -12.60 -0.80 -0.55
CA ALA A 310 -11.49 -0.12 0.09
C ALA A 310 -10.82 0.89 -0.86
N ARG A 311 -10.58 2.07 -0.30
CA ARG A 311 -9.71 3.13 -0.80
C ARG A 311 -8.59 3.33 0.20
N HIS A 312 -7.41 3.74 -0.28
CA HIS A 312 -6.25 4.26 0.45
C HIS A 312 -6.22 3.98 1.96
N GLY A 313 -5.30 3.12 2.38
CA GLY A 313 -5.16 2.70 3.76
C GLY A 313 -3.90 1.87 3.97
N CYS A 314 -3.93 0.97 4.94
CA CYS A 314 -2.83 0.07 5.25
C CYS A 314 -3.34 -1.31 5.69
N ILE A 315 -2.45 -2.30 5.64
CA ILE A 315 -2.67 -3.59 6.28
C ILE A 315 -1.56 -3.80 7.31
N VAL A 316 -1.95 -4.21 8.50
CA VAL A 316 -1.05 -4.54 9.61
C VAL A 316 -1.28 -5.99 10.03
N LYS A 317 -0.18 -6.75 10.15
CA LYS A 317 -0.20 -8.09 10.77
C LYS A 317 -0.25 -7.93 12.29
N VAL A 318 -1.14 -8.68 12.93
CA VAL A 318 -1.42 -8.62 14.38
C VAL A 318 -1.38 -10.02 14.97
N ASN A 319 -1.04 -10.11 16.27
CA ASN A 319 -1.06 -11.39 17.00
C ASN A 319 -2.49 -11.86 17.30
N GLU A 320 -2.63 -13.10 17.80
CA GLU A 320 -3.94 -13.69 18.07
C GLU A 320 -4.78 -12.89 19.08
N THR A 321 -4.16 -12.35 20.13
CA THR A 321 -4.86 -11.55 21.14
C THR A 321 -5.54 -10.33 20.52
N VAL A 322 -4.81 -9.56 19.70
CA VAL A 322 -5.33 -8.36 19.03
C VAL A 322 -6.35 -8.75 17.95
N TYR A 323 -6.07 -9.81 17.19
CA TYR A 323 -7.00 -10.32 16.17
C TYR A 323 -8.37 -10.69 16.79
N GLN A 324 -8.37 -11.43 17.90
CA GLN A 324 -9.61 -11.79 18.59
C GLN A 324 -10.31 -10.59 19.23
N ALA A 325 -9.57 -9.59 19.73
CA ALA A 325 -10.16 -8.35 20.21
C ALA A 325 -10.93 -7.61 19.11
N LEU A 326 -10.35 -7.50 17.90
CA LEU A 326 -10.99 -6.91 16.73
C LEU A 326 -12.27 -7.66 16.33
N LEU A 327 -12.21 -8.99 16.26
CA LEU A 327 -13.39 -9.80 15.93
C LEU A 327 -14.48 -9.65 16.99
N LYS A 328 -14.13 -9.75 18.29
CA LYS A 328 -15.10 -9.58 19.37
C LYS A 328 -15.77 -8.21 19.35
N ALA A 329 -15.03 -7.15 19.02
CA ALA A 329 -15.56 -5.80 18.95
C ALA A 329 -16.47 -5.57 17.73
N TYR A 330 -16.07 -6.07 16.57
CA TYR A 330 -16.60 -5.62 15.28
C TYR A 330 -17.21 -6.71 14.38
N LYS A 331 -16.97 -7.99 14.62
CA LYS A 331 -17.64 -9.10 13.90
C LYS A 331 -19.01 -9.35 14.55
N LYS A 332 -20.01 -8.62 14.10
CA LYS A 332 -21.39 -8.60 14.63
C LYS A 332 -22.43 -8.80 13.55
#